data_AF-E3NDD5-F1
#
_entry.id   AF-E3NDD5-F1
#
_cell.length_a   1.000
_cell.length_b   1.000
_cell.length_c   1.000
_cell.angle_alpha   90.00
_cell.angle_beta   90.00
_cell.angle_gamma   90.00
#
_symmetry.space_group_name_H-M   'P 1'
#
loop_
_entity.id
_entity.type
_entity.pdbx_description
1 polymer ?
#
loop_
_entity_poly.entity_id
_entity_poly.type
_entity_poly.pdbx_seq_one_letter_code
_entity_poly.pdbx_strand_id
1 'polypeptide(L)'
;MCPEMIVGMLLSKTAMHNTESFSIIGAYVYSSYDGYGKSLKWKPLQPEDADQNDSSLRDKYGRLPVETIAIDAIQYNRWNALREQVDGENIIREILKAITGFTAQEGHPFETVPIRTGWWGCGAFGGCKQMKCKGTLILGGFHRKNGFSGLKMKYLRSF
;
A
#
# COMPACT_ATOMS: atom_id res chain seq x y z
N MET A 1 -4.88 -12.34 5.04
CA MET A 1 -5.73 -11.81 3.96
C MET A 1 -7.01 -11.23 4.55
N CYS A 2 -7.44 -10.08 4.05
CA CYS A 2 -8.58 -9.31 4.57
C CYS A 2 -9.63 -9.15 3.45
N PRO A 3 -10.66 -10.02 3.38
CA PRO A 3 -11.64 -10.02 2.30
C PRO A 3 -12.55 -8.78 2.30
N GLU A 4 -12.66 -8.04 3.40
CA GLU A 4 -13.47 -6.81 3.45
C GLU A 4 -12.98 -5.75 2.45
N MET A 5 -11.71 -5.81 2.05
CA MET A 5 -11.15 -4.92 1.03
C MET A 5 -11.80 -5.09 -0.34
N ILE A 6 -12.43 -6.24 -0.62
CA ILE A 6 -13.12 -6.51 -1.89
C ILE A 6 -14.30 -5.54 -2.08
N VAL A 7 -14.87 -5.00 -1.00
CA VAL A 7 -15.94 -3.98 -1.07
C VAL A 7 -15.50 -2.74 -1.88
N GLY A 8 -14.19 -2.44 -1.93
CA GLY A 8 -13.67 -1.37 -2.77
C GLY A 8 -14.03 -1.54 -4.26
N MET A 9 -14.13 -2.78 -4.75
CA MET A 9 -14.55 -3.06 -6.13
C MET A 9 -16.03 -2.72 -6.39
N LEU A 10 -16.87 -2.80 -5.36
CA LEU A 10 -18.28 -2.43 -5.48
C LEU A 10 -18.46 -0.90 -5.49
N LEU A 11 -17.63 -0.20 -4.72
CA LEU A 11 -17.67 1.26 -4.58
C LEU A 11 -17.02 1.97 -5.77
N SER A 12 -16.01 1.35 -6.39
CA SER A 12 -15.28 1.90 -7.53
C SER A 12 -15.62 1.15 -8.81
N LYS A 13 -16.56 1.70 -9.59
CA LYS A 13 -16.96 1.12 -10.89
C LYS A 13 -16.00 1.47 -12.03
N THR A 14 -15.13 2.45 -11.82
CA THR A 14 -14.19 2.98 -12.81
C THR A 14 -12.77 2.96 -12.26
N ALA A 15 -11.79 3.09 -13.15
CA ALA A 15 -10.41 3.28 -12.72
C ALA A 15 -10.28 4.56 -11.86
N MET A 16 -9.40 4.49 -10.88
CA MET A 16 -9.07 5.59 -9.98
C MET A 16 -8.43 6.75 -10.75
N HIS A 17 -8.90 7.97 -10.57
CA HIS A 17 -8.27 9.15 -11.16
C HIS A 17 -6.88 9.41 -10.55
N ASN A 18 -6.03 10.18 -11.24
CA ASN A 18 -4.66 10.48 -10.77
C ASN A 18 -4.61 11.11 -9.37
N THR A 19 -5.68 11.81 -8.95
CA THR A 19 -5.81 12.49 -7.66
C THR A 19 -6.73 11.77 -6.69
N GLU A 20 -7.05 10.50 -6.93
CA GLU A 20 -7.88 9.68 -6.04
C GLU A 20 -7.07 8.56 -5.38
N SER A 21 -7.52 8.11 -4.21
CA SER A 21 -7.05 6.91 -3.52
C SER A 21 -8.17 6.36 -2.65
N PHE A 22 -8.08 5.07 -2.26
CA PHE A 22 -8.98 4.51 -1.24
C PHE A 22 -8.24 4.32 0.07
N SER A 23 -8.82 4.81 1.17
CA SER A 23 -8.40 4.46 2.53
C SER A 23 -9.42 3.50 3.13
N ILE A 24 -8.95 2.33 3.57
CA ILE A 24 -9.75 1.30 4.22
C ILE A 24 -9.21 1.11 5.63
N ILE A 25 -10.02 1.48 6.63
CA ILE A 25 -9.64 1.45 8.04
C ILE A 25 -10.34 0.28 8.73
N GLY A 26 -9.57 -0.52 9.48
CA GLY A 26 -10.10 -1.53 10.38
C GLY A 26 -10.29 -2.93 9.79
N ALA A 27 -9.71 -3.22 8.63
CA ALA A 27 -9.82 -4.52 7.97
C ALA A 27 -9.22 -5.64 8.83
N TYR A 28 -9.93 -6.76 8.96
CA TYR A 28 -9.54 -7.90 9.79
C TYR A 28 -8.87 -8.99 8.95
N VAL A 29 -7.91 -9.73 9.53
CA VAL A 29 -7.23 -10.85 8.86
C VAL A 29 -7.97 -12.14 9.15
N TYR A 30 -8.46 -12.82 8.12
CA TYR A 30 -9.18 -14.08 8.28
C TYR A 30 -8.34 -15.32 7.96
N SER A 31 -7.22 -15.15 7.26
CA SER A 31 -6.39 -16.26 6.81
C SER A 31 -4.95 -15.86 6.56
N SER A 32 -4.06 -16.84 6.70
CA SER A 32 -2.67 -16.75 6.27
C SER A 32 -2.53 -17.30 4.84
N TYR A 33 -1.37 -17.13 4.25
CA TYR A 33 -1.06 -17.71 2.95
C TYR A 33 0.42 -18.02 2.83
N ASP A 34 0.77 -18.84 1.84
CA ASP A 34 2.14 -19.16 1.47
C ASP A 34 2.31 -19.11 -0.05
N GLY A 35 3.53 -18.86 -0.51
CA GLY A 35 3.80 -18.63 -1.91
C GLY A 35 3.23 -17.30 -2.44
N TYR A 36 3.36 -17.12 -3.75
CA TYR A 36 2.89 -15.93 -4.47
C TYR A 36 2.63 -16.28 -5.95
N GLY A 37 1.72 -15.55 -6.60
CA GLY A 37 1.34 -15.78 -7.99
C GLY A 37 0.90 -17.23 -8.21
N LYS A 38 1.58 -17.95 -9.11
CA LYS A 38 1.28 -19.35 -9.41
C LYS A 38 1.51 -20.32 -8.24
N SER A 39 2.28 -19.93 -7.23
CA SER A 39 2.56 -20.77 -6.05
C SER A 39 1.71 -20.42 -4.84
N LEU A 40 0.78 -19.47 -4.97
CA LEU A 40 -0.07 -19.02 -3.87
C LEU A 40 -0.94 -20.16 -3.34
N LYS A 41 -0.90 -20.38 -2.03
CA LYS A 41 -1.70 -21.36 -1.31
C LYS A 41 -2.30 -20.73 -0.07
N TRP A 42 -3.59 -20.96 0.13
CA TRP A 42 -4.27 -20.59 1.37
C TRP A 42 -3.71 -21.38 2.55
N LYS A 43 -3.65 -20.75 3.73
CA LYS A 43 -3.34 -21.40 5.01
C LYS A 43 -4.32 -20.93 6.10
N PRO A 44 -4.60 -21.77 7.10
CA PRO A 44 -5.32 -21.31 8.28
C PRO A 44 -4.56 -20.17 8.96
N LEU A 45 -5.28 -19.23 9.57
CA LEU A 45 -4.70 -18.06 10.23
C LEU A 45 -3.64 -18.48 11.26
N GLN A 46 -2.41 -18.04 11.04
CA GLN A 46 -1.30 -18.24 11.98
C GLN A 46 -1.20 -17.07 12.96
N PRO A 47 -0.72 -17.29 14.20
CA PRO A 47 -0.58 -16.23 15.20
C PRO A 47 0.22 -15.02 14.72
N GLU A 48 1.30 -15.26 13.94
CA GLU A 48 2.20 -14.23 13.39
C GLU A 48 1.58 -13.27 12.36
N ASP A 49 0.44 -13.66 11.78
CA ASP A 49 -0.35 -12.85 10.86
C ASP A 49 -1.59 -12.24 11.53
N ALA A 50 -1.90 -12.70 12.75
CA ALA A 50 -3.05 -12.27 13.53
C ALA A 50 -2.75 -11.03 14.42
N ASP A 51 -1.50 -10.56 14.49
CA ASP A 51 -1.10 -9.41 15.33
C ASP A 51 -2.04 -8.18 15.16
N GLN A 52 -2.52 -7.92 13.94
CA GLN A 52 -3.37 -6.77 13.66
C GLN A 52 -4.83 -6.93 14.12
N ASN A 53 -5.24 -8.16 14.48
CA ASN A 53 -6.60 -8.49 14.86
C ASN A 53 -6.92 -8.26 16.34
N ASP A 54 -5.96 -7.71 17.09
CA ASP A 54 -6.11 -7.49 18.53
C ASP A 54 -7.31 -6.59 18.83
N SER A 55 -8.34 -7.19 19.44
CA SER A 55 -9.57 -6.50 19.80
C SER A 55 -9.39 -5.44 20.88
N SER A 56 -8.31 -5.50 21.67
CA SER A 56 -8.01 -4.51 22.70
C SER A 56 -7.57 -3.16 22.11
N LEU A 57 -7.13 -3.14 20.85
CA LEU A 57 -6.59 -1.95 20.19
C LEU A 57 -7.63 -1.16 19.40
N ARG A 58 -8.92 -1.51 19.51
CA ARG A 58 -9.98 -0.87 18.72
C ARG A 58 -10.18 0.60 19.10
N ASP A 59 -10.47 1.43 18.10
CA ASP A 59 -10.79 2.84 18.30
C ASP A 59 -12.20 3.03 18.89
N LYS A 60 -12.58 4.29 19.16
CA LYS A 60 -13.91 4.66 19.66
C LYS A 60 -15.09 4.24 18.77
N TYR A 61 -14.83 3.88 17.51
CA TYR A 61 -15.83 3.39 16.56
C TYR A 61 -15.79 1.87 16.40
N GLY A 62 -14.99 1.18 17.22
CA GLY A 62 -14.84 -0.27 17.18
C GLY A 62 -14.00 -0.76 15.99
N ARG A 63 -13.22 0.09 15.32
CA ARG A 63 -12.37 -0.28 14.18
C ARG A 63 -10.97 -0.66 14.66
N LEU A 64 -10.32 -1.60 13.99
CA LEU A 64 -8.90 -1.89 14.25
C LEU A 64 -8.03 -0.69 13.82
N PRO A 65 -6.91 -0.40 14.51
CA PRO A 65 -6.05 0.74 14.22
C PRO A 65 -5.09 0.42 13.06
N VAL A 66 -5.63 -0.15 11.98
CA VAL A 66 -4.93 -0.49 10.74
C VAL A 66 -5.59 0.25 9.60
N GLU A 67 -4.76 0.87 8.76
CA GLU A 67 -5.19 1.57 7.56
C GLU A 67 -4.51 0.92 6.35
N THR A 68 -5.30 0.58 5.35
CA THR A 68 -4.80 0.14 4.04
C THR A 68 -5.17 1.18 3.01
N ILE A 69 -4.14 1.75 2.37
CA ILE A 69 -4.29 2.75 1.33
C ILE A 69 -4.07 2.09 -0.02
N ALA A 70 -5.08 2.13 -0.90
CA ALA A 70 -4.96 1.64 -2.28
C ALA A 70 -4.60 2.81 -3.21
N ILE A 71 -3.48 2.66 -3.90
CA ILE A 71 -2.98 3.56 -4.95
C ILE A 71 -2.50 2.74 -6.15
N ASP A 72 -2.86 3.18 -7.35
CA ASP A 72 -2.51 2.51 -8.60
C ASP A 72 -1.26 3.14 -9.25
N ALA A 73 -0.33 2.30 -9.71
CA ALA A 73 0.86 2.74 -10.44
C ALA A 73 0.59 2.82 -11.95
N ILE A 74 1.41 3.58 -12.68
CA ILE A 74 1.42 3.53 -14.15
C ILE A 74 1.91 2.15 -14.57
N GLN A 75 1.23 1.56 -15.55
CA GLN A 75 1.70 0.35 -16.22
C GLN A 75 2.57 0.75 -17.41
N TYR A 76 3.86 0.44 -17.32
CA TYR A 76 4.82 0.77 -18.38
C TYR A 76 4.94 -0.34 -19.40
N ASN A 77 5.25 0.03 -20.65
CA ASN A 77 5.68 -0.95 -21.64
C ASN A 77 7.09 -1.44 -21.30
N ARG A 78 7.27 -2.75 -21.12
CA ARG A 78 8.56 -3.34 -20.71
C ARG A 78 9.74 -2.93 -21.60
N TRP A 79 9.52 -2.74 -22.89
CA TRP A 79 10.59 -2.37 -23.83
C TRP A 79 11.05 -0.92 -23.70
N ASN A 80 10.17 -0.04 -23.21
CA ASN A 80 10.42 1.40 -23.08
C ASN A 80 10.30 1.91 -21.64
N ALA A 81 10.21 1.01 -20.65
CA ALA A 81 9.82 1.34 -19.30
C ALA A 81 10.70 2.41 -18.66
N LEU A 82 12.02 2.37 -18.89
CA LEU A 82 12.91 3.39 -18.36
C LEU A 82 12.62 4.77 -18.96
N ARG A 83 12.43 4.85 -20.29
CA ARG A 83 12.15 6.11 -20.99
C ARG A 83 10.81 6.69 -20.57
N GLU A 84 9.78 5.86 -20.47
CA GLU A 84 8.45 6.29 -20.01
C GLU A 84 8.49 6.71 -18.54
N GLN A 85 9.24 6.02 -17.69
CA GLN A 85 9.30 6.34 -16.26
C GLN A 85 10.11 7.59 -15.93
N VAL A 86 11.11 7.95 -16.75
CA VAL A 86 11.86 9.21 -16.58
C VAL A 86 11.17 10.41 -17.23
N ASP A 87 10.06 10.18 -17.93
CA ASP A 87 9.24 11.27 -18.44
C ASP A 87 8.68 12.11 -17.29
N GLY A 88 8.76 13.43 -17.43
CA GLY A 88 8.41 14.36 -16.36
C GLY A 88 6.96 14.24 -15.92
N GLU A 89 6.03 14.02 -16.85
CA GLU A 89 4.61 13.90 -16.52
C GLU A 89 4.33 12.61 -15.73
N ASN A 90 4.99 11.52 -16.11
CA ASN A 90 4.87 10.23 -15.42
C ASN A 90 5.49 10.28 -14.02
N ILE A 91 6.64 10.94 -13.85
CA ILE A 91 7.24 11.17 -12.52
C ILE A 91 6.27 11.96 -11.64
N ILE A 92 5.73 13.07 -12.16
CA ILE A 92 4.81 13.94 -11.43
C ILE A 92 3.55 13.16 -11.05
N ARG A 93 2.97 12.39 -11.97
CA ARG A 93 1.78 11.58 -11.71
C ARG A 93 2.02 10.59 -10.56
N GLU A 94 3.13 9.86 -10.60
CA GLU A 94 3.47 8.87 -9.57
C GLU A 94 3.69 9.53 -8.19
N ILE A 95 4.30 10.71 -8.16
CA ILE A 95 4.46 11.52 -6.95
C ILE A 95 3.10 11.98 -6.42
N LEU A 96 2.26 12.57 -7.29
CA LEU A 96 0.94 13.06 -6.90
C LEU A 96 0.05 11.92 -6.36
N LYS A 97 0.06 10.76 -7.03
CA LYS A 97 -0.66 9.58 -6.57
C LYS A 97 -0.20 9.11 -5.19
N ALA A 98 1.11 9.07 -4.95
CA ALA A 98 1.66 8.73 -3.65
C ALA A 98 1.27 9.75 -2.57
N ILE A 99 1.33 11.05 -2.89
CA ILE A 99 0.89 12.13 -1.98
C ILE A 99 -0.59 11.95 -1.64
N THR A 100 -1.46 11.83 -2.65
CA THR A 100 -2.90 11.62 -2.46
C THR A 100 -3.20 10.48 -1.50
N GLY A 101 -2.47 9.36 -1.58
CA GLY A 101 -2.63 8.26 -0.63
C GLY A 101 -2.09 8.58 0.76
N PHE A 102 -0.86 9.10 0.85
CA PHE A 102 -0.15 9.24 2.13
C PHE A 102 -0.65 10.40 2.99
N THR A 103 -1.28 11.41 2.38
CA THR A 103 -1.83 12.58 3.06
C THR A 103 -3.35 12.51 3.24
N ALA A 104 -3.97 11.38 2.92
CA ALA A 104 -5.43 11.25 2.94
C ALA A 104 -6.05 11.30 4.36
N GLN A 105 -5.26 11.11 5.41
CA GLN A 105 -5.71 11.16 6.79
C GLN A 105 -4.94 12.23 7.56
N GLU A 106 -5.57 13.38 7.75
CA GLU A 106 -5.17 14.36 8.77
C GLU A 106 -5.85 14.00 10.09
N GLY A 107 -5.09 13.90 11.19
CA GLY A 107 -5.61 13.62 12.52
C GLY A 107 -5.19 12.27 13.15
N HIS A 108 -5.22 12.23 14.49
CA HIS A 108 -5.03 11.02 15.28
C HIS A 108 -6.04 9.90 14.90
N PRO A 109 -5.63 8.62 14.90
CA PRO A 109 -4.39 8.06 15.42
C PRO A 109 -3.28 7.83 14.37
N PHE A 110 -3.48 8.19 13.10
CA PHE A 110 -2.59 7.72 12.03
C PHE A 110 -1.34 8.59 11.79
N GLU A 111 -1.26 9.78 12.39
CA GLU A 111 -0.09 10.66 12.32
C GLU A 111 1.21 10.00 12.82
N THR A 112 1.10 9.09 13.78
CA THR A 112 2.22 8.36 14.38
C THR A 112 2.44 6.97 13.76
N VAL A 113 1.53 6.52 12.88
CA VAL A 113 1.60 5.19 12.28
C VAL A 113 2.56 5.23 11.09
N PRO A 114 3.62 4.41 11.07
CA PRO A 114 4.59 4.41 9.98
C PRO A 114 3.97 3.92 8.67
N ILE A 115 4.34 4.53 7.54
CA ILE A 115 3.96 4.02 6.22
C ILE A 115 4.75 2.76 5.93
N ARG A 116 4.05 1.65 5.68
CA ARG A 116 4.63 0.38 5.24
C ARG A 116 4.34 0.17 3.76
N THR A 117 5.38 0.21 2.94
CA THR A 117 5.31 0.09 1.48
C THR A 117 6.42 -0.80 0.94
N GLY A 118 6.38 -1.10 -0.36
CA GLY A 118 7.32 -2.00 -1.04
C GLY A 118 7.66 -1.54 -2.45
N TRP A 119 7.95 -2.48 -3.35
CA TRP A 119 8.27 -2.20 -4.75
C TRP A 119 7.03 -1.88 -5.60
N TRP A 120 6.32 -0.82 -5.21
CA TRP A 120 5.09 -0.37 -5.85
C TRP A 120 5.27 -0.17 -7.36
N GLY A 121 4.44 -0.85 -8.16
CA GLY A 121 4.46 -0.77 -9.62
C GLY A 121 5.67 -1.43 -10.31
N CYS A 122 6.53 -2.17 -9.60
CA CYS A 122 7.76 -2.73 -10.18
C CYS A 122 7.65 -4.20 -10.63
N GLY A 123 6.59 -4.90 -10.24
CA GLY A 123 6.30 -6.27 -10.66
C GLY A 123 5.60 -6.31 -12.01
N ALA A 124 4.31 -6.62 -12.01
CA ALA A 124 3.51 -6.73 -13.23
C ALA A 124 3.51 -5.45 -14.08
N PHE A 125 3.69 -4.28 -13.45
CA PHE A 125 3.58 -2.96 -14.09
C PHE A 125 4.91 -2.45 -14.68
N GLY A 126 6.00 -3.21 -14.54
CA GLY A 126 7.25 -2.96 -15.26
C GLY A 126 8.08 -1.77 -14.77
N GLY A 127 7.74 -1.15 -13.64
CA GLY A 127 8.49 -0.03 -13.07
C GLY A 127 9.89 -0.41 -12.58
N CYS A 128 10.82 0.53 -12.69
CA CYS A 128 12.17 0.45 -12.13
C CYS A 128 12.15 0.65 -10.62
N LYS A 129 12.68 -0.35 -9.88
CA LYS A 129 12.71 -0.38 -8.40
C LYS A 129 13.45 0.81 -7.79
N GLN A 130 14.59 1.19 -8.37
CA GLN A 130 15.44 2.26 -7.85
C GLN A 130 14.71 3.61 -7.89
N MET A 131 13.95 3.86 -8.95
CA MET A 131 13.19 5.10 -9.14
C MET A 131 12.00 5.17 -8.18
N LYS A 132 11.24 4.07 -8.06
CA LYS A 132 10.06 4.00 -7.18
C LYS A 132 10.43 4.08 -5.71
N CYS A 133 11.46 3.37 -5.28
CA CYS A 133 11.91 3.36 -3.89
C CYS A 133 12.29 4.77 -3.40
N LYS A 134 13.06 5.53 -4.18
CA LYS A 134 13.45 6.90 -3.82
C LYS A 134 12.24 7.82 -3.67
N GLY A 135 11.30 7.79 -4.63
CA GLY A 135 10.10 8.62 -4.58
C GLY A 135 9.22 8.32 -3.37
N THR A 136 8.94 7.04 -3.11
CA THR A 136 8.09 6.64 -1.98
C THR A 136 8.75 6.89 -0.62
N LEU A 137 10.07 6.70 -0.50
CA LEU A 137 10.81 6.98 0.75
C LEU A 137 10.81 8.47 1.11
N ILE A 138 11.07 9.35 0.14
CA ILE A 138 11.11 10.80 0.36
C ILE A 138 9.75 11.30 0.83
N LEU A 139 8.67 10.86 0.17
CA LEU A 139 7.31 11.29 0.50
C LEU A 139 6.81 10.73 1.84
N GLY A 140 7.09 9.46 2.13
CA GLY A 140 6.72 8.86 3.41
C GLY A 140 7.45 9.47 4.61
N GLY A 141 8.71 9.86 4.43
CA GLY A 141 9.49 10.56 5.45
C GLY A 141 9.07 12.01 5.69
N PHE A 142 8.55 12.70 4.67
CA PHE A 142 8.12 14.09 4.79
C PHE A 142 6.81 14.25 5.57
N HIS A 143 5.87 13.31 5.42
CA HIS A 143 4.52 13.46 5.99
C HIS A 143 4.36 12.86 7.40
N ARG A 144 5.00 11.72 7.75
CA ARG A 144 4.86 11.09 9.08
C ARG A 144 6.19 11.16 9.85
N LYS A 145 6.38 12.25 10.60
CA LYS A 145 7.67 12.71 11.17
C LYS A 145 8.36 11.79 12.19
N ASN A 146 7.75 10.73 12.72
CA ASN A 146 8.31 10.01 13.87
C ASN A 146 8.18 8.48 13.80
N GLY A 147 8.57 7.86 12.69
CA GLY A 147 8.67 6.41 12.65
C GLY A 147 8.98 5.85 11.28
N PHE A 148 10.24 5.93 10.84
CA PHE A 148 10.74 4.85 10.00
C PHE A 148 11.26 3.76 10.95
N SER A 149 10.34 2.98 11.54
CA SER A 149 10.75 1.73 12.19
C SER A 149 11.33 0.87 11.08
N GLY A 150 12.66 0.80 11.05
CA GLY A 150 13.48 0.43 9.90
C GLY A 150 12.87 -0.67 9.08
N LEU A 151 12.93 -0.51 7.76
CA LEU A 151 12.53 -1.45 6.70
C LEU A 151 12.34 -2.88 7.24
N LYS A 152 11.22 -3.13 7.93
CA LYS A 152 10.81 -4.48 8.27
C LYS A 152 10.19 -4.93 6.97
N MET A 153 11.09 -5.32 6.09
CA MET A 153 10.89 -6.32 5.06
C MET A 153 10.50 -7.62 5.80
N LYS A 154 9.35 -7.62 6.53
CA LYS A 154 8.50 -8.81 6.48
C LYS A 154 8.33 -8.97 4.98
N TYR A 155 8.89 -10.05 4.44
CA TYR A 155 8.84 -10.41 3.03
C TYR A 155 7.37 -10.43 2.59
N LEU A 156 6.78 -9.26 2.34
CA LEU A 156 5.78 -9.06 1.31
C LEU A 156 6.58 -9.25 0.04
N ARG A 157 6.75 -10.53 -0.32
CA ARG A 157 7.32 -10.97 -1.59
C ARG A 157 6.65 -10.11 -2.65
N SER A 158 7.45 -9.25 -3.27
CA SER A 158 7.15 -8.33 -4.39
C SER A 158 5.70 -8.39 -4.88
N PHE A 159 4.96 -7.31 -4.67
CA PHE A 159 3.78 -7.00 -5.46
C PHE A 159 4.16 -6.87 -6.95
#